data_AF-A0AAE8LVP2-F1
#
_entry.id   AF-A0AAE8LVP2-F1
#
_cell.length_a   1.000
_cell.length_b   1.000
_cell.length_c   1.000
_cell.angle_alpha   90.00
_cell.angle_beta   90.00
_cell.angle_gamma   90.00
#
_symmetry.space_group_name_H-M   'P 1'
#
loop_
_entity.id
_entity.type
_entity.pdbx_description
1 polymer ?
#
loop_
_entity_poly.entity_id
_entity_poly.type
_entity_poly.pdbx_seq_one_letter_code
_entity_poly.pdbx_strand_id
1 'polypeptide(L)'
;MNIIVMAAGLGSRFKEVTRETPKSLLPINGIPNLERTIRFINDSNKIEDIYILVGYLGEKFEYLKSKFNNIHIIYNNHFRDYNSIYTFSLSLPYFSDSFVIDGDSVLIHNVFRNLSPEKSTYYTLVREDSVNEWEPVLTNNIVTDIVTASESTQTLSGLSYWKEIDCEIIRNNYPKYLEKKYIENSSLYWDDIPRNYLAQLEITTQKLENKSILEMDNVEEYQRVQEILREQENIN
;
A
#
# COMPACT_ATOMS: atom_id res chain seq x y z
N MET A 1 -11.34 13.29 1.30
CA MET A 1 -10.78 11.92 1.46
C MET A 1 -9.28 12.01 1.70
N ASN A 2 -8.68 11.02 2.35
CA ASN A 2 -7.23 10.99 2.57
C ASN A 2 -6.59 9.70 2.02
N ILE A 3 -5.27 9.61 2.09
CA ILE A 3 -4.53 8.38 1.82
C ILE A 3 -3.53 8.08 2.93
N ILE A 4 -3.42 6.81 3.28
CA ILE A 4 -2.46 6.26 4.21
C ILE A 4 -1.40 5.51 3.40
N VAL A 5 -0.13 5.83 3.62
CA VAL A 5 1.02 5.19 2.97
C VAL A 5 1.76 4.34 4.00
N MET A 6 1.83 3.04 3.75
CA MET A 6 2.53 2.06 4.59
C MET A 6 4.02 2.03 4.22
N ALA A 7 4.86 2.80 4.91
CA ALA A 7 6.28 2.99 4.57
C ALA A 7 7.27 2.70 5.72
N ALA A 8 6.85 1.95 6.74
CA ALA A 8 7.68 1.69 7.93
C ALA A 8 8.68 0.53 7.80
N GLY A 9 8.51 -0.30 6.77
CA GLY A 9 9.25 -1.55 6.60
C GLY A 9 10.76 -1.36 6.38
N LEU A 10 11.54 -2.34 6.84
CA LEU A 10 13.00 -2.37 6.72
C LEU A 10 13.49 -2.54 5.26
N GLY A 11 12.69 -3.16 4.38
CA GLY A 11 13.16 -3.57 3.06
C GLY A 11 14.33 -4.55 3.13
N SER A 12 14.32 -5.48 4.09
CA SER A 12 15.45 -6.37 4.41
C SER A 12 15.97 -7.21 3.23
N ARG A 13 15.12 -7.48 2.24
CA ARG A 13 15.46 -8.19 0.99
C ARG A 13 16.40 -7.39 0.07
N PHE A 14 16.56 -6.09 0.28
CA PHE A 14 17.46 -5.21 -0.50
C PHE A 14 18.90 -5.13 0.03
N LYS A 15 19.19 -5.74 1.20
CA LYS A 15 20.52 -5.77 1.83
C LYS A 15 21.18 -4.37 1.86
N GLU A 16 22.29 -4.18 1.15
CA GLU A 16 23.06 -2.94 1.14
C GLU A 16 22.35 -1.76 0.46
N VAL A 17 21.45 -2.03 -0.49
CA VAL A 17 20.79 -0.96 -1.27
C VAL A 17 19.90 -0.10 -0.38
N THR A 18 19.27 -0.69 0.63
CA THR A 18 18.42 0.02 1.60
C THR A 18 19.16 0.42 2.87
N ARG A 19 20.49 0.24 2.96
CA ARG A 19 21.25 0.59 4.17
C ARG A 19 21.14 2.08 4.52
N GLU A 20 21.10 2.93 3.51
CA GLU A 20 21.06 4.38 3.67
C GLU A 20 19.81 5.02 3.07
N THR A 21 18.95 4.25 2.40
CA THR A 21 17.75 4.79 1.74
C THR A 21 16.58 3.84 1.94
N PRO A 22 15.45 4.28 2.54
CA PRO A 22 14.23 3.48 2.59
C PRO A 22 13.84 2.99 1.20
N LYS A 23 13.28 1.77 1.13
CA LYS A 23 12.76 1.17 -0.11
C LYS A 23 11.86 2.15 -0.87
N SER A 24 10.92 2.78 -0.18
CA SER A 24 9.99 3.78 -0.73
C SER A 24 10.63 5.07 -1.23
N LEU A 25 11.90 5.35 -0.87
CA LEU A 25 12.65 6.52 -1.33
C LEU A 25 13.74 6.15 -2.36
N LEU A 26 13.83 4.88 -2.78
CA LEU A 26 14.72 4.52 -3.89
C LEU A 26 14.30 5.27 -5.17
N PRO A 27 15.27 5.79 -5.94
CA PRO A 27 14.97 6.65 -7.07
C PRO A 27 14.49 5.84 -8.29
N ILE A 28 13.31 6.18 -8.80
CA ILE A 28 12.76 5.67 -10.06
C ILE A 28 12.92 6.77 -11.10
N ASN A 29 13.73 6.53 -12.15
CA ASN A 29 14.14 7.55 -13.13
C ASN A 29 14.67 8.84 -12.46
N GLY A 30 15.47 8.69 -11.42
CA GLY A 30 16.10 9.80 -10.70
C GLY A 30 15.22 10.53 -9.68
N ILE A 31 13.96 10.16 -9.51
CA ILE A 31 13.03 10.75 -8.52
C ILE A 31 12.66 9.69 -7.48
N PRO A 32 12.71 9.96 -6.16
CA PRO A 32 12.29 9.01 -5.13
C PRO A 32 10.89 8.44 -5.40
N ASN A 33 10.71 7.11 -5.28
CA ASN A 33 9.45 6.43 -5.63
C ASN A 33 8.23 7.09 -4.98
N LEU A 34 8.26 7.26 -3.67
CA LEU A 34 7.15 7.85 -2.92
C LEU A 34 6.90 9.32 -3.32
N GLU A 35 7.93 10.07 -3.71
CA GLU A 35 7.73 11.41 -4.25
C GLU A 35 6.94 11.37 -5.57
N ARG A 36 7.22 10.40 -6.46
CA ARG A 36 6.43 10.21 -7.70
C ARG A 36 4.97 9.89 -7.36
N THR A 37 4.76 8.99 -6.39
CA THR A 37 3.41 8.63 -5.90
C THR A 37 2.66 9.84 -5.34
N ILE A 38 3.30 10.68 -4.52
CA ILE A 38 2.70 11.92 -3.98
C ILE A 38 2.31 12.89 -5.09
N ARG A 39 3.17 13.05 -6.12
CA ARG A 39 2.83 13.89 -7.28
C ARG A 39 1.58 13.37 -8.00
N PHE A 40 1.47 12.06 -8.22
CA PHE A 40 0.27 11.47 -8.82
C PHE A 40 -1.00 11.66 -7.97
N ILE A 41 -0.87 11.50 -6.65
CA ILE A 41 -1.97 11.74 -5.70
C ILE A 41 -2.45 13.20 -5.82
N ASN A 42 -1.53 14.16 -5.71
CA ASN A 42 -1.86 15.58 -5.76
C ASN A 42 -2.44 16.01 -7.13
N ASP A 43 -1.89 15.49 -8.22
CA ASP A 43 -2.41 15.73 -9.58
C ASP A 43 -3.86 15.24 -9.78
N SER A 44 -4.34 14.31 -8.94
CA SER A 44 -5.73 13.83 -9.01
C SER A 44 -6.74 14.85 -8.48
N ASN A 45 -6.31 15.80 -7.63
CA ASN A 45 -7.15 16.78 -6.92
C ASN A 45 -8.29 16.18 -6.09
N LYS A 46 -8.24 14.88 -5.76
CA LYS A 46 -9.28 14.17 -4.99
C LYS A 46 -8.89 13.96 -3.54
N ILE A 47 -7.59 13.88 -3.24
CA ILE A 47 -7.06 13.49 -1.94
C ILE A 47 -6.48 14.72 -1.25
N GLU A 48 -7.01 15.01 -0.07
CA GLU A 48 -6.68 16.22 0.69
C GLU A 48 -5.40 16.05 1.49
N ASP A 49 -5.31 14.94 2.24
CA ASP A 49 -4.20 14.65 3.15
C ASP A 49 -3.51 13.32 2.81
N ILE A 50 -2.19 13.29 2.99
CA ILE A 50 -1.34 12.10 2.82
C ILE A 50 -0.65 11.79 4.15
N TYR A 51 -1.05 10.69 4.79
CA TYR A 51 -0.47 10.19 6.03
C TYR A 51 0.56 9.11 5.75
N ILE A 52 1.84 9.42 5.94
CA ILE A 52 2.95 8.50 5.68
C ILE A 52 3.40 7.89 6.99
N LEU A 53 3.16 6.59 7.14
CA LEU A 53 3.57 5.81 8.30
C LEU A 53 5.00 5.34 8.10
N VAL A 54 5.95 5.93 8.81
CA VAL A 54 7.40 5.69 8.63
C VAL A 54 7.98 4.96 9.83
N GLY A 55 9.12 4.29 9.63
CA GLY A 55 9.82 3.56 10.67
C GLY A 55 11.32 3.61 10.39
N TYR A 56 11.83 2.62 9.68
CA TYR A 56 13.22 2.59 9.28
C TYR A 56 13.65 3.84 8.49
N LEU A 57 14.66 4.55 8.99
CA LEU A 57 15.17 5.81 8.44
C LEU A 57 14.06 6.86 8.19
N GLY A 58 13.06 6.93 9.09
CA GLY A 58 11.89 7.79 8.96
C GLY A 58 12.21 9.28 8.81
N GLU A 59 13.34 9.74 9.35
CA GLU A 59 13.81 11.12 9.20
C GLU A 59 14.06 11.51 7.74
N LYS A 60 14.35 10.53 6.86
CA LYS A 60 14.57 10.79 5.43
C LYS A 60 13.31 11.17 4.68
N PHE A 61 12.13 11.05 5.29
CA PHE A 61 10.86 11.46 4.68
C PHE A 61 10.52 12.92 4.98
N GLU A 62 11.15 13.57 5.95
CA GLU A 62 10.79 14.93 6.41
C GLU A 62 10.86 16.00 5.32
N TYR A 63 11.74 15.82 4.32
CA TYR A 63 11.82 16.74 3.19
C TYR A 63 10.50 16.82 2.39
N LEU A 64 9.67 15.76 2.42
CA LEU A 64 8.37 15.73 1.75
C LEU A 64 7.42 16.79 2.34
N LYS A 65 7.46 17.03 3.65
CA LYS A 65 6.65 18.08 4.30
C LYS A 65 7.07 19.49 3.88
N SER A 66 8.33 19.68 3.51
CA SER A 66 8.83 20.95 2.98
C SER A 66 8.45 21.17 1.52
N LYS A 67 8.19 20.08 0.78
CA LYS A 67 7.91 20.09 -0.66
C LYS A 67 6.42 20.10 -0.99
N PHE A 68 5.60 19.50 -0.13
CA PHE A 68 4.17 19.36 -0.30
C PHE A 68 3.46 19.77 1.00
N ASN A 69 2.37 20.53 0.87
CA ASN A 69 1.68 21.16 2.00
C ASN A 69 0.74 20.21 2.77
N ASN A 70 0.44 19.03 2.21
CA ASN A 70 -0.55 18.08 2.71
C ASN A 70 0.05 16.78 3.24
N ILE A 71 1.33 16.80 3.64
CA ILE A 71 2.04 15.62 4.14
C ILE A 71 2.05 15.59 5.66
N HIS A 72 1.63 14.46 6.21
CA HIS A 72 1.71 14.13 7.63
C HIS A 72 2.59 12.89 7.80
N ILE A 73 3.68 13.02 8.57
CA ILE A 73 4.58 11.90 8.87
C ILE A 73 4.24 11.37 10.26
N ILE A 74 4.02 10.06 10.36
CA ILE A 74 3.68 9.37 11.60
C ILE A 74 4.75 8.30 11.85
N TYR A 75 5.44 8.40 12.98
CA TYR A 75 6.57 7.53 13.31
C TYR A 75 6.10 6.26 14.05
N ASN A 76 6.44 5.11 13.48
CA ASN A 76 6.38 3.81 14.13
C ASN A 76 7.74 3.51 14.79
N ASN A 77 7.81 3.66 16.12
CA ASN A 77 9.01 3.30 16.89
C ASN A 77 9.20 1.78 17.10
N HIS A 78 8.20 0.97 16.76
CA HIS A 78 8.18 -0.49 16.88
C HIS A 78 8.27 -1.20 15.53
N PHE A 79 8.76 -0.52 14.48
CA PHE A 79 8.90 -1.09 13.14
C PHE A 79 9.82 -2.32 13.05
N ARG A 80 10.65 -2.56 14.09
CA ARG A 80 11.49 -3.76 14.22
C ARG A 80 10.86 -4.86 15.06
N ASP A 81 9.87 -4.52 15.87
CA ASP A 81 9.29 -5.42 16.86
C ASP A 81 8.08 -6.15 16.28
N TYR A 82 7.30 -5.47 15.45
CA TYR A 82 6.01 -5.93 14.96
C TYR A 82 5.89 -5.78 13.45
N ASN A 83 5.04 -6.62 12.85
CA ASN A 83 4.70 -6.52 11.43
C ASN A 83 3.69 -5.36 11.18
N SER A 84 3.10 -5.28 9.99
CA SER A 84 2.32 -4.13 9.52
C SER A 84 1.06 -3.83 10.34
N ILE A 85 0.57 -4.76 11.17
CA ILE A 85 -0.49 -4.49 12.16
C ILE A 85 -0.13 -3.29 13.03
N TYR A 86 1.05 -3.27 13.66
CA TYR A 86 1.34 -2.14 14.54
C TYR A 86 1.49 -0.84 13.77
N THR A 87 2.15 -0.89 12.60
CA THR A 87 2.28 0.28 11.72
C THR A 87 0.91 0.86 11.38
N PHE A 88 -0.04 0.03 10.92
CA PHE A 88 -1.37 0.49 10.53
C PHE A 88 -2.17 1.01 11.73
N SER A 89 -1.98 0.48 12.94
CA SER A 89 -2.67 0.97 14.14
C SER A 89 -2.49 2.48 14.40
N LEU A 90 -1.37 3.05 13.94
CA LEU A 90 -1.06 4.47 14.06
C LEU A 90 -1.90 5.34 13.12
N SER A 91 -2.52 4.76 12.09
CA SER A 91 -3.39 5.46 11.14
C SER A 91 -4.85 5.52 11.58
N LEU A 92 -5.26 4.74 12.58
CA LEU A 92 -6.68 4.61 12.98
C LEU A 92 -7.40 5.95 13.26
N PRO A 93 -6.76 7.00 13.80
CA PRO A 93 -7.40 8.32 13.95
C PRO A 93 -7.77 8.98 12.62
N TYR A 94 -7.12 8.58 11.52
CA TYR A 94 -7.26 9.15 10.18
C TYR A 94 -7.95 8.20 9.21
N PHE A 95 -8.12 6.92 9.58
CA PHE A 95 -8.72 5.89 8.74
C PHE A 95 -10.25 6.05 8.67
N SER A 96 -10.71 6.85 7.71
CA SER A 96 -12.10 7.17 7.43
C SER A 96 -12.20 7.77 6.03
N ASP A 97 -12.89 7.09 5.09
CA ASP A 97 -12.89 7.47 3.68
C ASP A 97 -11.46 7.64 3.13
N SER A 98 -10.69 6.55 3.24
CA SER A 98 -9.24 6.53 3.07
C SER A 98 -8.81 5.56 1.97
N PHE A 99 -7.89 6.01 1.12
CA PHE A 99 -7.03 5.08 0.39
C PHE A 99 -5.95 4.52 1.32
N VAL A 100 -5.49 3.30 1.05
CA VAL A 100 -4.30 2.71 1.67
C VAL A 100 -3.41 2.21 0.54
N ILE A 101 -2.13 2.59 0.55
CA ILE A 101 -1.14 2.15 -0.43
C ILE A 101 0.16 1.70 0.26
N ASP A 102 0.75 0.63 -0.25
CA ASP A 102 2.07 0.18 0.18
C ASP A 102 3.16 1.10 -0.37
N GLY A 103 4.09 1.54 0.51
CA GLY A 103 5.09 2.54 0.17
C GLY A 103 6.13 2.09 -0.86
N ASP A 104 6.18 0.79 -1.14
CA ASP A 104 7.05 0.15 -2.13
C ASP A 104 6.37 -0.15 -3.46
N SER A 105 5.08 0.12 -3.58
CA SER A 105 4.36 0.10 -4.86
C SER A 105 4.92 1.19 -5.78
N VAL A 106 5.32 0.80 -6.99
CA VAL A 106 5.77 1.71 -8.05
C VAL A 106 4.64 1.92 -9.04
N LEU A 107 4.06 3.12 -9.03
CA LEU A 107 3.06 3.53 -9.99
C LEU A 107 3.73 3.90 -11.33
N ILE A 108 3.30 3.24 -12.40
CA ILE A 108 3.82 3.47 -13.76
C ILE A 108 3.17 4.70 -14.40
N HIS A 109 1.88 4.90 -14.14
CA HIS A 109 1.14 6.10 -14.49
C HIS A 109 0.25 6.52 -13.33
N ASN A 110 -0.42 7.68 -13.46
CA ASN A 110 -1.30 8.19 -12.42
C ASN A 110 -2.63 7.40 -12.39
N VAL A 111 -2.68 6.34 -11.58
CA VAL A 111 -3.89 5.52 -11.39
C VAL A 111 -5.02 6.32 -10.75
N PHE A 112 -4.71 7.26 -9.85
CA PHE A 112 -5.70 8.01 -9.06
C PHE A 112 -6.63 8.91 -9.88
N ARG A 113 -6.23 9.33 -11.08
CA ARG A 113 -7.08 10.16 -11.98
C ARG A 113 -8.43 9.50 -12.23
N ASN A 114 -8.46 8.19 -12.44
CA ASN A 114 -9.66 7.45 -12.84
C ASN A 114 -10.35 6.72 -11.69
N LEU A 115 -9.84 6.81 -10.46
CA LEU A 115 -10.44 6.14 -9.30
C LEU A 115 -11.56 7.02 -8.72
N SER A 116 -12.76 6.46 -8.63
CA SER A 116 -13.92 7.06 -8.00
C SER A 116 -14.74 5.98 -7.29
N PRO A 117 -14.21 5.38 -6.20
CA PRO A 117 -14.87 4.29 -5.52
C PRO A 117 -16.13 4.75 -4.76
N GLU A 118 -17.23 4.02 -4.89
CA GLU A 118 -18.48 4.24 -4.14
C GLU A 118 -18.59 3.35 -2.90
N LYS A 119 -17.88 2.22 -2.90
CA LYS A 119 -17.76 1.25 -1.82
C LYS A 119 -16.30 1.05 -1.46
N SER A 120 -16.00 0.35 -0.36
CA SER A 120 -14.66 -0.16 -0.15
C SER A 120 -14.24 -1.03 -1.34
N THR A 121 -13.00 -0.89 -1.78
CA THR A 121 -12.52 -1.49 -3.03
C THR A 121 -11.08 -1.94 -2.88
N TYR A 122 -10.82 -3.21 -3.18
CA TYR A 122 -9.47 -3.66 -3.49
C TYR A 122 -9.14 -3.40 -4.95
N TYR A 123 -8.04 -2.71 -5.20
CA TYR A 123 -7.48 -2.60 -6.54
C TYR A 123 -6.60 -3.80 -6.80
N THR A 124 -6.71 -4.31 -8.03
CA THR A 124 -6.18 -5.62 -8.36
C THR A 124 -5.61 -5.63 -9.77
N LEU A 125 -4.65 -6.50 -10.02
CA LEU A 125 -3.95 -6.60 -11.31
C LEU A 125 -3.59 -8.06 -11.58
N VAL A 126 -3.26 -8.37 -12.83
CA VAL A 126 -2.72 -9.69 -13.20
C VAL A 126 -1.21 -9.57 -13.32
N ARG A 127 -0.48 -10.42 -12.60
CA ARG A 127 0.99 -10.47 -12.61
C ARG A 127 1.46 -11.57 -13.56
N GLU A 128 2.67 -11.41 -14.10
CA GLU A 128 3.31 -12.44 -14.93
C GLU A 128 3.49 -13.74 -14.15
N ASP A 129 3.85 -13.65 -12.86
CA ASP A 129 3.75 -14.73 -11.87
C ASP A 129 2.92 -14.22 -10.68
N SER A 130 1.80 -14.90 -10.40
CA SER A 130 0.90 -14.56 -9.29
C SER A 130 0.94 -15.62 -8.20
N VAL A 131 1.80 -16.63 -8.28
CA VAL A 131 1.84 -17.70 -7.29
C VAL A 131 2.31 -17.13 -5.94
N ASN A 132 1.61 -17.49 -4.86
CA ASN A 132 1.79 -16.97 -3.50
C ASN A 132 1.27 -15.54 -3.23
N GLU A 133 0.63 -14.91 -4.21
CA GLU A 133 -0.03 -13.63 -4.04
C GLU A 133 -1.45 -13.79 -3.49
N TRP A 134 -2.04 -12.69 -3.01
CA TRP A 134 -3.38 -12.70 -2.43
C TRP A 134 -4.45 -12.47 -3.50
N GLU A 135 -5.32 -13.45 -3.68
CA GLU A 135 -6.44 -13.45 -4.62
C GLU A 135 -7.76 -13.23 -3.87
N PRO A 136 -8.53 -12.16 -4.18
CA PRO A 136 -9.86 -11.99 -3.64
C PRO A 136 -10.85 -12.95 -4.31
N VAL A 137 -11.62 -13.68 -3.50
CA VAL A 137 -12.74 -14.53 -3.94
C VAL A 137 -14.04 -13.74 -3.81
N LEU A 138 -14.83 -13.69 -4.89
CA LEU A 138 -16.03 -12.86 -4.94
C LEU A 138 -17.31 -13.70 -5.00
N THR A 139 -18.35 -13.25 -4.29
CA THR A 139 -19.74 -13.68 -4.46
C THR A 139 -20.60 -12.45 -4.72
N ASN A 140 -21.33 -12.40 -5.83
CA ASN A 140 -22.16 -11.25 -6.23
C ASN A 140 -21.38 -9.91 -6.23
N ASN A 141 -20.15 -9.92 -6.75
CA ASN A 141 -19.22 -8.77 -6.79
C ASN A 141 -18.71 -8.27 -5.42
N ILE A 142 -19.01 -8.99 -4.33
CA ILE A 142 -18.49 -8.70 -2.99
C ILE A 142 -17.40 -9.70 -2.63
N VAL A 143 -16.31 -9.23 -2.05
CA VAL A 143 -15.20 -10.07 -1.58
C VAL A 143 -15.66 -10.87 -0.36
N THR A 144 -15.67 -12.20 -0.46
CA THR A 144 -16.09 -13.10 0.62
C THR A 144 -14.92 -13.89 1.23
N ASP A 145 -13.81 -14.00 0.50
CA ASP A 145 -12.57 -14.59 1.02
C ASP A 145 -11.37 -13.95 0.32
N ILE A 146 -10.18 -14.15 0.88
CA ILE A 146 -8.90 -13.84 0.24
C ILE A 146 -8.05 -15.08 0.39
N VAL A 147 -7.63 -15.67 -0.73
CA VAL A 147 -6.86 -16.92 -0.76
C VAL A 147 -5.46 -16.68 -1.32
N THR A 148 -4.57 -17.63 -1.10
CA THR A 148 -3.25 -17.62 -1.74
C THR A 148 -3.38 -18.22 -3.13
N ALA A 149 -3.03 -17.44 -4.15
CA ALA A 149 -3.10 -17.84 -5.54
C ALA A 149 -2.15 -19.02 -5.83
N SER A 150 -2.69 -20.05 -6.50
CA SER A 150 -1.95 -21.23 -6.96
C SER A 150 -1.61 -21.19 -8.46
N GLU A 151 -2.17 -20.23 -9.19
CA GLU A 151 -1.95 -20.01 -10.62
C GLU A 151 -1.98 -18.51 -10.94
N SER A 152 -1.70 -18.15 -12.20
CA SER A 152 -1.76 -16.75 -12.65
C SER A 152 -3.20 -16.25 -12.61
N THR A 153 -3.47 -15.28 -11.73
CA THR A 153 -4.81 -14.75 -11.47
C THR A 153 -4.75 -13.25 -11.15
N GLN A 154 -5.91 -12.67 -10.86
CA GLN A 154 -6.04 -11.28 -10.42
C GLN A 154 -5.79 -11.19 -8.91
N THR A 155 -4.77 -10.45 -8.52
CA THR A 155 -4.31 -10.37 -7.13
C THR A 155 -4.30 -8.95 -6.60
N LEU A 156 -4.25 -8.79 -5.28
CA LEU A 156 -4.16 -7.49 -4.63
C LEU A 156 -2.93 -6.72 -5.14
N SER A 157 -3.11 -5.42 -5.37
CA SER A 157 -2.07 -4.57 -5.94
C SER A 157 -1.31 -3.73 -4.92
N GLY A 158 -1.55 -3.94 -3.62
CA GLY A 158 -1.08 -3.03 -2.56
C GLY A 158 -1.79 -1.67 -2.54
N LEU A 159 -2.90 -1.51 -3.27
CA LEU A 159 -3.76 -0.32 -3.24
C LEU A 159 -5.19 -0.71 -2.91
N SER A 160 -5.80 -0.02 -1.94
CA SER A 160 -7.20 -0.21 -1.56
C SER A 160 -7.85 1.12 -1.20
N TYR A 161 -9.17 1.16 -1.23
CA TYR A 161 -10.00 2.23 -0.69
C TYR A 161 -10.97 1.68 0.33
N TRP A 162 -11.22 2.44 1.39
CA TRP A 162 -12.08 2.05 2.50
C TRP A 162 -13.09 3.16 2.79
N LYS A 163 -14.38 2.80 2.68
CA LYS A 163 -15.49 3.68 3.00
C LYS A 163 -15.61 3.84 4.52
N GLU A 164 -16.03 5.02 4.98
CA GLU A 164 -16.20 5.34 6.41
C GLU A 164 -16.92 4.24 7.23
N ILE A 165 -17.98 3.65 6.69
CA ILE A 165 -18.74 2.58 7.37
C ILE A 165 -17.89 1.33 7.63
N ASP A 166 -17.08 0.91 6.66
CA ASP A 166 -16.18 -0.24 6.79
C ASP A 166 -14.98 0.12 7.67
N CYS A 167 -14.47 1.35 7.56
CA CYS A 167 -13.44 1.87 8.45
C CYS A 167 -13.87 1.82 9.92
N GLU A 168 -15.12 2.17 10.23
CA GLU A 168 -15.67 2.11 11.59
C GLU A 168 -15.67 0.67 12.13
N ILE A 169 -16.12 -0.30 11.34
CA ILE A 169 -16.11 -1.73 11.73
C ILE A 169 -14.68 -2.18 12.03
N ILE A 170 -13.72 -1.86 11.16
CA ILE A 170 -12.31 -2.22 11.34
C ILE A 170 -11.73 -1.55 12.58
N ARG A 171 -11.94 -0.23 12.77
CA ARG A 171 -11.44 0.52 13.93
C ARG A 171 -11.97 -0.03 15.25
N ASN A 172 -13.26 -0.35 15.32
CA ASN A 172 -13.89 -0.90 16.52
C ASN A 172 -13.34 -2.27 16.92
N ASN A 173 -12.90 -3.05 15.93
CA ASN A 173 -12.34 -4.37 16.14
C ASN A 173 -10.81 -4.38 16.28
N TYR A 174 -10.13 -3.31 15.88
CA TYR A 174 -8.68 -3.21 15.86
C TYR A 174 -7.99 -3.45 17.21
N PRO A 175 -8.49 -2.95 18.36
CA PRO A 175 -7.83 -3.12 19.66
C PRO A 175 -7.52 -4.57 20.02
N LYS A 176 -8.34 -5.52 19.57
CA LYS A 176 -8.12 -6.96 19.72
C LYS A 176 -6.77 -7.39 19.13
N TYR A 177 -6.36 -6.82 18.00
CA TYR A 177 -5.12 -7.17 17.29
C TYR A 177 -3.86 -6.56 17.92
N LEU A 178 -4.03 -5.65 18.90
CA LEU A 178 -2.94 -5.12 19.71
C LEU A 178 -2.65 -5.99 20.95
N GLU A 179 -3.48 -7.01 21.23
CA GLU A 179 -3.17 -8.01 22.23
C GLU A 179 -1.90 -8.79 21.84
N LYS A 180 -1.09 -9.13 22.85
CA LYS A 180 0.21 -9.82 22.72
C LYS A 180 0.20 -10.97 21.70
N LYS A 181 -0.83 -11.83 21.75
CA LYS A 181 -0.95 -13.02 20.90
C LYS A 181 -1.06 -12.73 19.39
N TYR A 182 -1.56 -11.54 19.02
CA TYR A 182 -1.70 -11.13 17.61
C TYR A 182 -0.53 -10.26 17.18
N ILE A 183 -0.17 -9.25 17.98
CA ILE A 183 0.87 -8.29 17.62
C ILE A 183 2.27 -8.91 17.55
N GLU A 184 2.55 -9.95 18.36
CA GLU A 184 3.80 -10.71 18.30
C GLU A 184 3.81 -11.77 17.20
N ASN A 185 2.68 -12.02 16.53
CA ASN A 185 2.64 -12.94 15.41
C ASN A 185 3.15 -12.26 14.14
N SER A 186 4.41 -12.51 13.79
CA SER A 186 5.06 -11.96 12.60
C SER A 186 4.42 -12.41 11.28
N SER A 187 3.57 -13.44 11.28
CA SER A 187 2.86 -13.87 10.06
C SER A 187 1.64 -13.02 9.73
N LEU A 188 1.19 -12.14 10.64
CA LEU A 188 0.00 -11.34 10.43
C LEU A 188 0.34 -9.96 9.87
N TYR A 189 -0.40 -9.59 8.83
CA TYR A 189 -0.36 -8.29 8.19
C TYR A 189 -1.60 -7.48 8.59
N TRP A 190 -1.59 -6.16 8.33
CA TRP A 190 -2.78 -5.34 8.57
C TRP A 190 -3.97 -5.82 7.73
N ASP A 191 -3.74 -6.36 6.52
CA ASP A 191 -4.75 -6.93 5.63
C ASP A 191 -5.47 -8.16 6.23
N ASP A 192 -4.85 -8.88 7.17
CA ASP A 192 -5.52 -9.97 7.90
C ASP A 192 -6.68 -9.45 8.76
N ILE A 193 -6.67 -8.16 9.12
CA ILE A 193 -7.72 -7.56 9.94
C ILE A 193 -9.03 -7.49 9.14
N PRO A 194 -9.14 -6.74 8.03
CA PRO A 194 -10.39 -6.74 7.26
C PRO A 194 -10.76 -8.13 6.74
N ARG A 195 -9.78 -9.00 6.44
CA ARG A 195 -10.04 -10.39 6.05
C ARG A 195 -10.87 -11.16 7.09
N ASN A 196 -10.65 -10.92 8.38
CA ASN A 196 -11.41 -11.56 9.46
C ASN A 196 -12.84 -11.01 9.62
N TYR A 197 -13.18 -9.90 8.95
CA TYR A 197 -14.47 -9.24 9.06
C TYR A 197 -15.22 -9.15 7.73
N LEU A 198 -14.78 -9.84 6.67
CA LEU A 198 -15.40 -9.76 5.32
C LEU A 198 -16.92 -9.96 5.34
N ALA A 199 -17.45 -10.81 6.22
CA ALA A 199 -18.90 -11.02 6.36
C ALA A 199 -19.68 -9.79 6.85
N GLN A 200 -19.00 -8.77 7.37
CA GLN A 200 -19.55 -7.51 7.87
C GLN A 200 -19.21 -6.33 6.97
N LEU A 201 -18.36 -6.52 5.95
CA LEU A 201 -17.83 -5.46 5.10
C LEU A 201 -18.41 -5.57 3.69
N GLU A 202 -18.63 -4.44 3.02
CA GLU A 202 -19.07 -4.42 1.61
C GLU A 202 -17.91 -4.03 0.68
N ILE A 203 -16.96 -4.96 0.50
CA ILE A 203 -15.77 -4.72 -0.30
C ILE A 203 -15.96 -5.25 -1.73
N THR A 204 -15.66 -4.43 -2.72
CA THR A 204 -15.65 -4.78 -4.15
C THR A 204 -14.22 -4.90 -4.67
N THR A 205 -14.04 -5.32 -5.92
CA THR A 205 -12.74 -5.21 -6.61
C THR A 205 -12.85 -4.32 -7.84
N GLN A 206 -11.75 -3.63 -8.16
CA GLN A 206 -11.58 -2.94 -9.42
C GLN A 206 -10.25 -3.35 -10.05
N LYS A 207 -10.32 -3.92 -11.25
CA LYS A 207 -9.14 -4.29 -12.03
C LYS A 207 -8.46 -3.03 -12.57
N LEU A 208 -7.18 -2.87 -12.27
CA LEU A 208 -6.31 -1.88 -12.91
C LEU A 208 -5.78 -2.42 -14.25
N GLU A 209 -5.33 -1.53 -15.12
CA GLU A 209 -4.61 -1.95 -16.32
C GLU A 209 -3.36 -2.76 -15.91
N ASN A 210 -3.05 -3.80 -16.67
CA ASN A 210 -1.86 -4.61 -16.38
C ASN A 210 -0.62 -3.70 -16.37
N LYS A 211 0.30 -3.93 -15.42
CA LYS A 211 1.51 -3.12 -15.23
C LYS A 211 1.25 -1.66 -14.79
N SER A 212 0.06 -1.33 -14.27
CA SER A 212 -0.19 -0.01 -13.66
C SER A 212 0.61 0.22 -12.38
N ILE A 213 0.76 -0.85 -11.60
CA ILE A 213 1.51 -0.90 -10.34
C ILE A 213 2.49 -2.07 -10.46
N LEU A 214 3.75 -1.81 -10.14
CA LEU A 214 4.78 -2.83 -10.02
C LEU A 214 5.28 -2.87 -8.58
N GLU A 215 5.61 -4.06 -8.11
CA GLU A 215 6.33 -4.22 -6.87
C GLU A 215 7.82 -4.11 -7.06
N MET A 216 8.48 -3.83 -5.95
CA MET A 216 9.90 -3.61 -5.88
C MET A 216 10.45 -4.35 -4.66
N ASP A 217 10.12 -5.63 -4.45
CA ASP A 217 10.40 -6.42 -3.25
C ASP A 217 11.85 -6.85 -3.07
N ASN A 218 12.61 -6.87 -4.16
CA ASN A 218 14.02 -7.18 -4.17
C ASN A 218 14.76 -6.37 -5.25
N VAL A 219 16.09 -6.51 -5.28
CA VAL A 219 16.95 -5.77 -6.21
C VAL A 219 16.64 -6.11 -7.68
N GLU A 220 16.27 -7.35 -7.98
CA GLU A 220 15.97 -7.80 -9.34
C GLU A 220 14.68 -7.12 -9.84
N GLU A 221 13.64 -7.08 -9.00
CA GLU A 221 12.40 -6.35 -9.31
C GLU A 221 12.64 -4.85 -9.46
N TYR A 222 13.46 -4.24 -8.59
CA TYR A 222 13.83 -2.83 -8.75
C TYR A 222 14.51 -2.56 -10.09
N GLN A 223 15.44 -3.42 -10.51
CA GLN A 223 16.08 -3.30 -11.83
C GLN A 223 15.05 -3.46 -12.95
N ARG A 224 14.14 -4.42 -12.82
CA ARG A 224 13.07 -4.66 -13.79
C ARG A 224 12.13 -3.47 -13.96
N VAL A 225 11.75 -2.82 -12.86
CA VAL A 225 10.96 -1.58 -12.87
C VAL A 225 11.68 -0.48 -13.67
N GLN A 226 12.99 -0.32 -13.46
CA GLN A 226 13.79 0.69 -14.19
C GLN A 226 13.87 0.39 -15.68
N GLU A 227 13.99 -0.88 -16.07
CA GLU A 227 13.96 -1.29 -17.48
C GLU A 227 12.64 -0.95 -18.15
N ILE A 228 11.52 -1.33 -17.53
CA ILE A 228 10.17 -1.08 -18.06
C ILE A 228 9.94 0.41 -18.29
N LEU A 229 10.34 1.26 -17.34
CA LEU A 229 10.16 2.70 -17.45
C LEU A 229 11.07 3.34 -18.51
N ARG A 230 12.30 2.85 -18.67
CA ARG A 230 13.20 3.30 -19.76
C ARG A 230 12.66 2.93 -21.14
N GLU A 231 12.08 1.74 -21.29
CA GLU A 231 11.45 1.32 -22.54
C GLU A 231 10.27 2.23 -22.92
N GLN A 232 9.45 2.63 -21.94
CA GLN A 232 8.33 3.55 -22.17
C GLN A 232 8.78 4.97 -22.56
N GLU A 233 9.89 5.45 -22.00
CA GLU A 233 10.46 6.76 -22.37
C GLU A 233 11.03 6.77 -23.80
N ASN A 234 11.50 5.62 -24.32
CA ASN A 234 12.02 5.51 -25.68
C ASN A 234 10.93 5.35 -26.76
N ILE A 235 9.68 5.10 -26.36
CA ILE A 235 8.54 4.90 -27.27
C ILE A 235 7.72 6.19 -27.45
N ASN A 236 7.88 7.18 -26.54
CA ASN A 236 7.19 8.48 -26.57
C ASN A 236 8.09 9.60 -27.10
#